data_AF-A0A7Y2UXP6-F1
#
_entry.id   AF-A0A7Y2UXP6-F1
#
_cell.length_a   1.000
_cell.length_b   1.000
_cell.length_c   1.000
_cell.angle_alpha   90.00
_cell.angle_beta   90.00
_cell.angle_gamma   90.00
#
_symmetry.space_group_name_H-M   'P 1'
#
loop_
_entity.id
_entity.type
_entity.pdbx_description
1 polymer ?
#
loop_
_entity_poly.entity_id
_entity_poly.type
_entity_poly.pdbx_seq_one_letter_code
_entity_poly.pdbx_strand_id
1 'polypeptide(L)'
;MVKRKTTRKFRKLHRYLGLLLGIQFLMWTVSGIYFSWTDIDEIHGDHFRKENHTPMAFDQLVNPVSSGDIKGVSSLELREIGGRPYYWINDSYLVDAETGDKKGKVTQEEALQIAGNYMLPELEVKSIELLEEAGSHHEYRGKPLPAYVIAYDTPKNVRAYVSIADGSFQT
;
A
#
# COMPACT_ATOMS: atom_id res chain seq x y z
N MET A 1 -59.57 -4.37 -20.57
CA MET A 1 -59.65 -2.94 -20.15
C MET A 1 -59.29 -2.81 -18.68
N VAL A 2 -58.17 -2.15 -18.36
CA VAL A 2 -57.79 -1.88 -16.95
C VAL A 2 -58.78 -0.89 -16.33
N LYS A 3 -59.31 -1.19 -15.14
CA LYS A 3 -60.27 -0.31 -14.45
C LYS A 3 -59.67 1.08 -14.23
N ARG A 4 -60.44 2.13 -14.53
CA ARG A 4 -60.04 3.56 -14.44
C ARG A 4 -59.41 3.96 -13.09
N LYS A 5 -59.81 3.31 -11.98
CA LYS A 5 -59.22 3.51 -10.65
C LYS A 5 -57.77 3.01 -10.58
N THR A 6 -57.47 1.88 -11.21
CA THR A 6 -56.13 1.28 -11.26
C THR A 6 -55.17 2.14 -12.07
N THR A 7 -55.60 2.65 -13.22
CA THR A 7 -54.81 3.58 -14.05
C THR A 7 -54.46 4.86 -13.29
N ARG A 8 -55.39 5.41 -12.48
CA ARG A 8 -55.13 6.58 -11.64
C ARG A 8 -54.09 6.29 -10.54
N LYS A 9 -54.11 5.09 -9.93
CA LYS A 9 -53.11 4.67 -8.94
C LYS A 9 -51.72 4.54 -9.56
N PHE A 10 -51.61 3.91 -10.73
CA PHE A 10 -50.33 3.79 -11.45
C PHE A 10 -49.73 5.15 -11.82
N ARG A 11 -50.55 6.12 -12.25
CA ARG A 11 -50.07 7.48 -12.54
C ARG A 11 -49.56 8.21 -11.30
N LYS A 12 -50.23 8.05 -10.15
CA LYS A 12 -49.73 8.59 -8.87
C LYS A 12 -48.42 7.92 -8.49
N LEU A 13 -48.37 6.59 -8.52
CA LEU A 13 -47.17 5.82 -8.19
C LEU A 13 -45.99 6.22 -9.08
N HIS A 14 -46.16 6.26 -10.40
CA HIS A 14 -45.10 6.64 -11.33
C HIS A 14 -44.57 8.06 -11.06
N ARG A 15 -45.45 9.02 -10.73
CA ARG A 15 -45.04 10.38 -10.37
C ARG A 15 -44.19 10.42 -9.10
N TYR A 16 -44.61 9.72 -8.05
CA TYR A 16 -43.86 9.70 -6.79
C TYR A 16 -42.56 8.88 -6.91
N LEU A 17 -42.59 7.76 -7.64
CA LEU A 17 -41.41 6.94 -7.89
C LEU A 17 -40.39 7.70 -8.75
N GLY A 18 -40.85 8.41 -9.78
CA GLY A 18 -40.00 9.28 -10.60
C GLY A 18 -39.37 10.41 -9.79
N LEU A 19 -40.10 11.01 -8.85
CA LEU A 19 -39.56 12.02 -7.94
C LEU A 19 -38.50 11.43 -7.01
N LEU A 20 -38.79 10.29 -6.36
CA LEU A 20 -37.85 9.60 -5.48
C LEU A 20 -36.56 9.23 -6.22
N LEU A 21 -36.68 8.59 -7.38
CA LEU A 21 -35.54 8.19 -8.19
C LEU A 21 -34.80 9.41 -8.75
N GLY A 22 -35.51 10.47 -9.15
CA GLY A 22 -34.89 11.71 -9.60
C GLY A 22 -34.04 12.36 -8.50
N ILE A 23 -34.54 12.41 -7.26
CA ILE A 23 -33.76 12.88 -6.11
C ILE A 23 -32.55 11.99 -5.86
N GLN A 24 -32.71 10.67 -5.91
CA GLN A 24 -31.61 9.72 -5.78
C GLN A 24 -30.53 9.94 -6.85
N PHE A 25 -30.92 10.10 -8.12
CA PHE A 25 -30.01 10.40 -9.22
C PHE A 25 -29.33 11.75 -9.05
N LEU A 26 -30.04 12.76 -8.53
CA LEU A 26 -29.47 14.08 -8.27
C LEU A 26 -28.42 14.01 -7.16
N MET A 27 -28.72 13.34 -6.04
CA MET A 27 -27.74 13.12 -4.96
C MET A 27 -26.53 12.32 -5.47
N TRP A 28 -26.77 11.29 -6.28
CA TRP A 28 -25.71 10.50 -6.91
C TRP A 28 -24.83 11.35 -7.84
N THR A 29 -25.44 12.21 -8.65
CA THR A 29 -24.71 13.10 -9.58
C THR A 29 -23.89 14.14 -8.82
N VAL A 30 -24.48 14.78 -7.80
CA VAL A 30 -23.76 15.76 -6.96
C VAL A 30 -22.60 15.09 -6.22
N SER A 31 -22.80 13.88 -5.70
CA SER A 31 -21.74 13.08 -5.08
C SER A 31 -20.62 12.77 -6.08
N GLY A 32 -20.95 12.33 -7.30
CA GLY A 32 -19.96 12.09 -8.34
C GLY A 32 -19.16 13.34 -8.74
N ILE A 33 -19.83 14.50 -8.84
CA ILE A 33 -19.16 15.78 -9.10
C ILE A 33 -18.24 16.15 -7.93
N TYR A 34 -18.69 15.99 -6.69
CA TYR A 34 -17.88 16.25 -5.51
C TYR A 34 -16.60 15.40 -5.50
N PHE A 35 -16.71 14.09 -5.74
CA PHE A 35 -15.54 13.21 -5.82
C PHE A 35 -14.65 13.48 -7.03
N SER A 36 -15.21 13.95 -8.16
CA SER A 36 -14.42 14.33 -9.34
C SER A 36 -13.71 15.67 -9.19
N TRP A 37 -14.19 16.56 -8.32
CA TRP A 37 -13.54 17.84 -8.03
C TRP A 37 -12.54 17.68 -6.88
N THR A 38 -12.80 16.81 -5.90
CA THR A 38 -11.86 16.59 -4.80
C THR A 38 -10.57 15.98 -5.34
N ASP A 39 -9.44 16.58 -5.00
CA ASP A 39 -8.13 16.08 -5.42
C ASP A 39 -7.87 14.71 -4.79
N ILE A 40 -7.65 13.70 -5.64
CA ILE A 40 -7.44 12.32 -5.21
C ILE A 40 -6.12 12.17 -4.44
N ASP A 41 -5.14 13.03 -4.71
CA ASP A 41 -3.80 12.99 -4.11
C ASP A 41 -3.82 13.44 -2.64
N GLU A 42 -4.80 14.29 -2.28
CA GLU A 42 -5.01 14.70 -0.89
C GLU A 42 -5.57 13.55 -0.02
N ILE A 43 -6.35 12.65 -0.65
CA ILE A 43 -6.98 11.51 0.01
C ILE A 43 -5.99 10.34 0.14
N HIS A 44 -5.13 10.12 -0.85
CA HIS A 44 -4.13 9.03 -0.81
C HIS A 44 -2.89 9.38 0.03
N GLY A 45 -2.66 10.66 0.32
CA GLY A 45 -1.49 11.08 1.08
C GLY A 45 -0.20 11.03 0.26
N ASP A 46 -0.29 10.97 -1.07
CA ASP A 46 0.88 10.89 -1.95
C ASP A 46 1.79 12.11 -1.83
N HIS A 47 1.25 13.25 -1.40
CA HIS A 47 2.04 14.44 -1.04
C HIS A 47 3.01 14.23 0.14
N PHE A 48 2.88 13.16 0.92
CA PHE A 48 3.84 12.79 1.96
C PHE A 48 4.98 11.90 1.44
N ARG A 49 4.93 11.52 0.17
CA ARG A 49 5.88 10.62 -0.48
C ARG A 49 6.83 11.41 -1.37
N LYS A 50 8.04 10.89 -1.52
CA LYS A 50 8.98 11.35 -2.53
C LYS A 50 8.47 10.90 -3.89
N GLU A 51 8.26 11.87 -4.77
CA GLU A 51 7.69 11.67 -6.11
C GLU A 51 8.56 10.77 -7.00
N ASN A 52 9.87 10.72 -6.74
CA ASN A 52 10.84 9.95 -7.53
C ASN A 52 11.87 9.26 -6.63
N HIS A 53 11.58 8.04 -6.17
CA HIS A 53 12.64 7.16 -5.66
C HIS A 53 13.38 6.55 -6.85
N THR A 54 14.63 6.94 -7.05
CA THR A 54 15.50 6.32 -8.06
C THR A 54 16.21 5.15 -7.40
N PRO A 55 16.02 3.90 -7.86
CA PRO A 55 16.72 2.75 -7.30
C PRO A 55 18.23 2.94 -7.38
N MET A 56 18.95 2.58 -6.32
CA MET A 56 20.41 2.58 -6.36
C MET A 56 20.93 1.54 -7.37
N ALA A 57 21.93 1.93 -8.15
CA ALA A 57 22.68 1.00 -8.97
C ALA A 57 23.77 0.35 -8.11
N PHE A 58 23.95 -0.96 -8.27
CA PHE A 58 24.96 -1.73 -7.56
C PHE A 58 25.83 -2.48 -8.55
N ASP A 59 27.15 -2.41 -8.33
CA ASP A 59 28.15 -3.10 -9.14
C ASP A 59 28.69 -4.34 -8.41
N GLN A 60 29.35 -5.23 -9.15
CA GLN A 60 30.08 -6.39 -8.58
C GLN A 60 29.24 -7.36 -7.75
N LEU A 61 27.98 -7.59 -8.14
CA LEU A 61 27.12 -8.53 -7.45
C LEU A 61 27.60 -9.98 -7.60
N VAL A 62 27.57 -10.75 -6.51
CA VAL A 62 27.99 -12.15 -6.49
C VAL A 62 26.87 -13.09 -6.93
N ASN A 63 27.22 -14.35 -7.23
CA ASN A 63 26.22 -15.34 -7.59
C ASN A 63 25.33 -15.70 -6.37
N PRO A 64 23.99 -15.55 -6.46
CA PRO A 64 23.07 -15.75 -5.34
C PRO A 64 23.02 -17.20 -4.80
N VAL A 65 23.47 -18.18 -5.58
CA VAL A 65 23.36 -19.62 -5.27
C VAL A 65 24.71 -20.21 -4.85
N SER A 66 25.73 -19.38 -4.65
CA SER A 66 27.11 -19.78 -4.34
C SER A 66 27.23 -20.62 -3.06
N SER A 67 26.40 -20.34 -2.06
CA SER A 67 26.48 -20.94 -0.72
C SER A 67 25.93 -22.37 -0.65
N GLY A 68 25.33 -22.90 -1.73
CA GLY A 68 24.84 -24.28 -1.81
C GLY A 68 23.57 -24.60 -0.99
N ASP A 69 23.17 -23.69 -0.11
CA ASP A 69 21.97 -23.85 0.73
C ASP A 69 20.65 -23.59 -0.01
N ILE A 70 20.70 -22.96 -1.19
CA ILE A 70 19.53 -22.63 -2.00
C ILE A 70 19.48 -23.59 -3.18
N LYS A 71 18.48 -24.48 -3.21
CA LYS A 71 18.30 -25.46 -4.28
C LYS A 71 17.19 -25.02 -5.21
N GLY A 72 17.56 -24.62 -6.43
CA GLY A 72 16.63 -24.16 -7.45
C GLY A 72 16.15 -22.74 -7.18
N VAL A 73 16.17 -21.91 -8.22
CA VAL A 73 15.71 -20.52 -8.17
C VAL A 73 14.53 -20.40 -9.13
N SER A 74 13.34 -20.16 -8.60
CA SER A 74 12.11 -19.89 -9.36
C SER A 74 11.79 -18.41 -9.45
N SER A 75 12.18 -17.61 -8.45
CA SER A 75 12.10 -16.15 -8.47
C SER A 75 13.37 -15.54 -7.89
N LEU A 76 13.79 -14.41 -8.46
CA LEU A 76 14.96 -13.65 -8.03
C LEU A 76 14.67 -12.16 -8.25
N GLU A 77 14.68 -11.39 -7.18
CA GLU A 77 14.51 -9.94 -7.21
C GLU A 77 15.67 -9.26 -6.48
N LEU A 78 16.11 -8.11 -6.97
CA LEU A 78 17.11 -7.28 -6.30
C LEU A 78 16.41 -6.22 -5.44
N ARG A 79 16.73 -6.18 -4.15
CA ARG A 79 16.19 -5.25 -3.16
C ARG A 79 17.30 -4.40 -2.57
N GLU A 80 17.01 -3.13 -2.31
CA GLU A 80 17.88 -2.25 -1.53
C GLU A 80 17.39 -2.21 -0.09
N ILE A 81 18.23 -2.60 0.86
CA ILE A 81 17.92 -2.56 2.29
C ILE A 81 19.10 -1.88 2.99
N GLY A 82 18.84 -0.72 3.58
CA GLY A 82 19.86 0.09 4.24
C GLY A 82 21.04 0.46 3.33
N GLY A 83 20.75 0.78 2.06
CA GLY A 83 21.76 1.14 1.06
C GLY A 83 22.65 0.00 0.59
N ARG A 84 22.31 -1.27 0.91
CA ARG A 84 23.03 -2.46 0.45
C ARG A 84 22.11 -3.33 -0.42
N PRO A 85 22.65 -4.02 -1.43
CA PRO A 85 21.86 -4.86 -2.32
C PRO A 85 21.65 -6.25 -1.72
N TYR A 86 20.42 -6.74 -1.81
CA TYR A 86 20.02 -8.08 -1.39
C TYR A 86 19.23 -8.78 -2.48
N TYR A 87 19.48 -10.07 -2.67
CA TYR A 87 18.65 -10.94 -3.46
C TYR A 87 17.50 -11.48 -2.62
N TRP A 88 16.27 -11.25 -3.10
CA TRP A 88 15.07 -11.90 -2.62
C TRP A 88 14.75 -13.10 -3.52
N ILE A 89 14.86 -14.30 -2.96
CA ILE A 89 14.84 -15.56 -3.70
C ILE A 89 13.66 -16.42 -3.26
N ASN A 90 12.89 -16.93 -4.22
CA ASN A 90 11.76 -17.85 -4.02
C ASN A 90 10.76 -17.36 -2.96
N ASP A 91 10.61 -16.04 -2.83
CA ASP A 91 9.74 -15.41 -1.85
C ASP A 91 10.01 -15.84 -0.39
N SER A 92 11.26 -16.21 -0.07
CA SER A 92 11.61 -16.75 1.24
C SER A 92 13.00 -16.38 1.75
N TYR A 93 13.99 -16.23 0.87
CA TYR A 93 15.37 -16.03 1.30
C TYR A 93 15.87 -14.65 0.91
N LEU A 94 16.43 -13.95 1.89
CA LEU A 94 17.16 -12.70 1.69
C LEU A 94 18.67 -13.00 1.76
N VAL A 95 19.40 -12.68 0.69
CA VAL A 95 20.84 -12.97 0.58
C VAL A 95 21.58 -11.68 0.22
N ASP A 96 22.63 -11.34 0.94
CA ASP A 96 23.48 -10.19 0.63
C ASP A 96 24.08 -10.39 -0.77
N ALA A 97 23.83 -9.44 -1.68
CA ALA A 97 24.24 -9.57 -3.07
C ALA A 97 25.72 -9.20 -3.30
N GLU A 98 26.43 -8.70 -2.29
CA GLU A 98 27.87 -8.44 -2.32
C GLU A 98 28.66 -9.61 -1.71
N THR A 99 28.15 -10.24 -0.65
CA THR A 99 28.86 -11.32 0.06
C THR A 99 28.34 -12.72 -0.25
N GLY A 100 27.06 -12.85 -0.62
CA GLY A 100 26.38 -14.13 -0.81
C GLY A 100 25.88 -14.76 0.49
N ASP A 101 26.00 -14.05 1.61
CA ASP A 101 25.56 -14.54 2.91
C ASP A 101 24.04 -14.38 3.08
N LYS A 102 23.41 -15.38 3.70
CA LYS A 102 22.00 -15.27 4.07
C LYS A 102 21.84 -14.21 5.15
N LYS A 103 20.97 -13.25 4.88
CA LYS A 103 20.51 -12.29 5.88
C LYS A 103 19.32 -12.88 6.63
N GLY A 104 19.21 -12.49 7.90
CA GLY A 104 17.99 -12.70 8.65
C GLY A 104 16.85 -11.79 8.17
N LYS A 105 16.01 -11.39 9.11
CA LYS A 105 14.94 -10.42 8.86
C LYS A 105 15.49 -9.00 8.75
N VAL A 106 14.71 -8.13 8.13
CA VAL A 106 14.96 -6.67 8.15
C VAL A 106 14.90 -6.19 9.60
N THR A 107 15.82 -5.30 10.00
CA THR A 107 15.82 -4.71 11.34
C THR A 107 14.97 -3.44 11.39
N GLN A 108 14.70 -2.96 12.60
CA GLN A 108 13.95 -1.73 12.82
C GLN A 108 14.67 -0.51 12.21
N GLU A 109 15.99 -0.45 12.34
CA GLU A 109 16.83 0.62 11.79
C GLU A 109 16.81 0.60 10.25
N GLU A 110 16.91 -0.58 9.65
CA GLU A 110 16.81 -0.75 8.20
C GLU A 110 15.42 -0.36 7.69
N ALA A 111 14.37 -0.69 8.43
CA ALA A 111 13.00 -0.27 8.09
C ALA A 111 12.84 1.25 8.13
N LEU A 112 13.45 1.94 9.09
CA LEU A 112 13.47 3.41 9.13
C LEU A 112 14.22 4.01 7.94
N GLN A 113 15.35 3.41 7.55
CA GLN A 113 16.11 3.85 6.37
C GLN A 113 15.30 3.65 5.08
N ILE A 114 14.69 2.47 4.92
CA ILE A 114 13.81 2.17 3.79
C ILE A 114 12.68 3.20 3.75
N ALA A 115 11.96 3.42 4.85
CA ALA A 115 10.87 4.39 4.86
C ALA A 115 11.34 5.81 4.55
N GLY A 116 12.52 6.21 5.05
CA GLY A 116 13.15 7.49 4.74
C GLY A 116 13.49 7.66 3.26
N ASN A 117 13.66 6.58 2.49
CA ASN A 117 13.86 6.65 1.04
C ASN A 117 12.58 6.98 0.27
N TYR A 118 11.40 6.69 0.83
CA TYR A 118 10.10 6.89 0.18
C TYR A 118 9.28 8.04 0.77
N MET A 119 9.49 8.38 2.04
CA MET A 119 8.75 9.43 2.74
C MET A 119 9.51 10.75 2.72
N LEU A 120 8.78 11.85 2.79
CA LEU A 120 9.34 13.19 2.84
C LEU A 120 10.25 13.39 4.08
N PRO A 121 11.42 14.05 3.94
CA PRO A 121 12.38 14.22 5.03
C PRO A 121 11.87 15.13 6.15
N GLU A 122 10.85 15.96 5.90
CA GLU A 122 10.25 16.83 6.91
C GLU A 122 9.34 16.07 7.90
N LEU A 123 9.02 14.81 7.62
CA LEU A 123 8.16 14.01 8.48
C LEU A 123 8.93 13.44 9.68
N GLU A 124 8.54 13.86 10.87
CA GLU A 124 9.11 13.36 12.11
C GLU A 124 8.52 11.99 12.48
N VAL A 125 9.37 11.01 12.77
CA VAL A 125 8.94 9.68 13.19
C VAL A 125 8.50 9.72 14.65
N LYS A 126 7.25 9.33 14.90
CA LYS A 126 6.63 9.28 16.22
C LYS A 126 6.86 7.93 16.91
N SER A 127 6.69 6.84 16.17
CA SER A 127 6.91 5.48 16.68
C SER A 127 7.15 4.50 15.55
N ILE A 128 7.73 3.35 15.91
CA ILE A 128 7.86 2.19 15.04
C ILE A 128 7.46 0.93 15.83
N GLU A 129 6.54 0.15 15.27
CA GLU A 129 5.95 -1.01 15.93
C GLU A 129 5.96 -2.24 15.01
N LEU A 130 6.02 -3.42 15.61
CA LEU A 130 5.93 -4.69 14.90
C LEU A 130 4.45 -5.08 14.73
N LEU A 131 4.00 -5.20 13.48
CA LEU A 131 2.69 -5.73 13.12
C LEU A 131 2.83 -7.18 12.69
N GLU A 132 2.39 -8.10 13.55
CA GLU A 132 2.39 -9.53 13.26
C GLU A 132 1.11 -9.98 12.54
N GLU A 133 -0.01 -9.33 12.84
CA GLU A 133 -1.33 -9.68 12.29
C GLU A 133 -2.11 -8.42 11.90
N ALA A 134 -2.78 -8.47 10.75
CA ALA A 134 -3.66 -7.40 10.28
C ALA A 134 -5.10 -7.91 10.19
N GLY A 135 -6.01 -7.29 10.94
CA GLY A 135 -7.44 -7.62 10.92
C GLY A 135 -8.14 -7.25 9.60
N SER A 136 -9.39 -7.68 9.43
CA SER A 136 -10.17 -7.47 8.19
C SER A 136 -10.43 -6.00 7.82
N HIS A 137 -10.32 -5.10 8.80
CA HIS A 137 -10.51 -3.65 8.65
C HIS A 137 -9.19 -2.85 8.78
N HIS A 138 -8.05 -3.53 8.78
CA HIS A 138 -6.75 -2.87 8.88
C HIS A 138 -6.28 -2.37 7.49
N GLU A 139 -5.67 -1.20 7.43
CA GLU A 139 -5.14 -0.60 6.18
C GLU A 139 -4.13 -1.53 5.48
N TYR A 140 -3.39 -2.30 6.28
CA TYR A 140 -2.38 -3.25 5.83
C TYR A 140 -2.93 -4.64 5.43
N ARG A 141 -4.24 -4.79 5.21
CA ARG A 141 -4.84 -6.08 4.87
C ARG A 141 -4.38 -6.59 3.49
N GLY A 142 -4.08 -7.89 3.41
CA GLY A 142 -3.71 -8.57 2.16
C GLY A 142 -2.26 -8.37 1.73
N LYS A 143 -1.46 -7.72 2.59
CA LYS A 143 -0.04 -7.45 2.41
C LYS A 143 0.83 -8.43 3.21
N PRO A 144 2.11 -8.63 2.85
CA PRO A 144 3.04 -9.50 3.55
C PRO A 144 3.20 -9.14 5.04
N LEU A 145 2.98 -10.11 5.91
CA LEU A 145 3.21 -10.03 7.35
C LEU A 145 4.35 -10.97 7.77
N PRO A 146 5.11 -10.66 8.83
CA PRO A 146 4.99 -9.47 9.66
C PRO A 146 5.63 -8.24 9.01
N ALA A 147 5.27 -7.04 9.47
CA ALA A 147 5.77 -5.76 8.95
C ALA A 147 6.05 -4.76 10.07
N TYR A 148 6.99 -3.85 9.86
CA TYR A 148 7.17 -2.67 10.72
C TYR A 148 6.19 -1.57 10.30
N VAL A 149 5.50 -0.98 11.27
CA VAL A 149 4.61 0.16 11.11
C VAL A 149 5.33 1.39 11.64
N ILE A 150 5.60 2.35 10.77
CA ILE A 150 6.28 3.60 11.10
C ILE A 150 5.22 4.70 11.10
N ALA A 151 4.90 5.22 12.28
CA ALA A 151 3.96 6.32 12.44
C ALA A 151 4.70 7.66 12.44
N TYR A 152 4.20 8.62 11.66
CA TYR A 152 4.75 9.97 11.59
C TYR A 152 3.90 10.96 12.40
N ASP A 153 4.54 11.97 13.00
CA ASP A 153 3.86 13.01 13.76
C ASP A 153 3.20 14.02 12.81
N THR A 154 2.01 13.66 12.33
CA THR A 154 1.23 14.47 11.39
C THR A 154 -0.23 14.53 11.84
N PRO A 155 -0.97 15.63 11.56
CA PRO A 155 -2.39 15.72 11.90
C PRO A 155 -3.25 14.61 11.29
N LYS A 156 -2.81 14.02 10.17
CA LYS A 156 -3.49 12.93 9.45
C LYS A 156 -3.03 11.53 9.89
N ASN A 157 -2.16 11.38 10.90
CA ASN A 157 -1.62 10.10 11.39
C ASN A 157 -1.05 9.21 10.27
N VAL A 158 -0.22 9.81 9.41
CA VAL A 158 0.43 9.09 8.29
C VAL A 158 1.24 7.92 8.82
N ARG A 159 1.11 6.77 8.14
CA ARG A 159 1.84 5.54 8.44
C ARG A 159 2.54 5.03 7.19
N ALA A 160 3.74 4.51 7.37
CA ALA A 160 4.43 3.70 6.39
C ALA A 160 4.61 2.28 6.93
N TYR A 161 4.65 1.31 6.03
CA TYR A 161 4.82 -0.09 6.36
C TYR A 161 6.04 -0.64 5.63
N VAL A 162 6.86 -1.44 6.33
CA VAL A 162 8.00 -2.13 5.73
C VAL A 162 7.93 -3.61 6.08
N SER A 163 7.85 -4.47 5.07
CA SER A 163 7.85 -5.92 5.25
C SER A 163 9.15 -6.39 5.89
N ILE A 164 9.03 -7.25 6.89
CA ILE A 164 10.17 -7.77 7.63
C ILE A 164 10.93 -8.86 6.86
N ALA A 165 10.23 -9.52 5.94
CA ALA A 165 10.80 -10.61 5.16
C ALA A 165 11.75 -10.09 4.08
N ASP A 166 11.33 -9.09 3.31
CA ASP A 166 11.98 -8.65 2.08
C ASP A 166 12.32 -7.15 2.02
N GLY A 167 11.94 -6.37 3.04
CA GLY A 167 12.16 -4.92 3.08
C GLY A 167 11.28 -4.14 2.12
N SER A 168 10.21 -4.74 1.57
CA SER A 168 9.28 -4.01 0.69
C SER A 168 8.57 -2.87 1.44
N PHE A 169 8.68 -1.67 0.89
CA PHE A 169 7.96 -0.48 1.37
C PHE A 169 6.52 -0.49 0.86
N GLN A 170 5.57 -0.17 1.75
CA GLN A 170 4.14 -0.21 1.49
C GLN A 170 3.42 0.91 2.24
N THR A 171 2.38 1.47 1.63
CA THR A 171 1.47 2.46 2.22
C THR A 171 0.04 1.99 2.00
#